data_AF-A0A3D0XCE5-F1
#
_entry.id   AF-A0A3D0XCE5-F1
#
_cell.length_a   1.000
_cell.length_b   1.000
_cell.length_c   1.000
_cell.angle_alpha   90.00
_cell.angle_beta   90.00
_cell.angle_gamma   90.00
#
_symmetry.space_group_name_H-M   'P 1'
#
loop_
_entity.id
_entity.type
_entity.pdbx_description
1 polymer ?
#
loop_
_entity_poly.entity_id
_entity_poly.type
_entity_poly.pdbx_seq_one_letter_code
_entity_poly.pdbx_strand_id
1 'polypeptide(L)'
;MKLTKKIIGWHDFQGSVDITDPCYDRDIWCRKNDVSIADGEYMCITWIYRKRGKHPDRCIAIIGIYLDGCIPDQKDMEIIGQIGVDAELAGFFHNKPDYDDSQWSDFCDKLRDGDEWITEEGFWSSSGYDDGCYPVYASKDEIGVINALEIRFI
;
A
#
# COMPACT_ATOMS: atom_id res chain seq x y z
N MET A 1 -19.77 -5.25 -6.74
CA MET A 1 -19.30 -3.97 -6.18
C MET A 1 -18.60 -3.20 -7.28
N LYS A 2 -18.85 -1.88 -7.44
CA LYS A 2 -18.17 -1.08 -8.47
C LYS A 2 -17.05 -0.28 -7.82
N LEU A 3 -15.81 -0.58 -8.20
CA LEU A 3 -14.63 0.18 -7.79
C LEU A 3 -14.32 1.27 -8.83
N THR A 4 -13.83 2.41 -8.36
CA THR A 4 -13.33 3.49 -9.21
C THR A 4 -11.83 3.61 -9.00
N LYS A 5 -11.04 3.63 -10.08
CA LYS A 5 -9.59 3.82 -9.98
C LYS A 5 -9.25 5.30 -9.86
N LYS A 6 -8.28 5.64 -9.01
CA LYS A 6 -7.65 6.97 -8.94
C LYS A 6 -6.14 6.76 -9.03
N ILE A 7 -5.51 7.34 -10.05
CA ILE A 7 -4.05 7.39 -10.15
C ILE A 7 -3.58 8.48 -9.19
N ILE A 8 -2.66 8.13 -8.30
CA ILE A 8 -2.10 9.05 -7.29
C ILE A 8 -0.81 9.66 -7.82
N GLY A 9 0.03 8.86 -8.47
CA GLY A 9 1.30 9.30 -9.02
C GLY A 9 2.17 8.15 -9.48
N TRP A 10 3.45 8.44 -9.65
CA TRP A 10 4.50 7.48 -10.00
C TRP A 10 5.59 7.53 -8.93
N HIS A 11 6.22 6.40 -8.64
CA HIS A 11 7.31 6.30 -7.68
C HIS A 11 8.28 5.16 -8.03
N ASP A 12 9.57 5.40 -7.83
CA ASP A 12 10.62 4.37 -7.96
C ASP A 12 11.02 3.90 -6.56
N PHE A 13 10.77 2.62 -6.29
CA PHE A 13 11.03 1.97 -5.02
C PHE A 13 12.43 1.35 -4.93
N GLN A 14 13.25 1.46 -5.98
CA GLN A 14 14.64 1.01 -6.03
C GLN A 14 14.80 -0.50 -5.75
N GLY A 15 13.91 -1.31 -6.33
CA GLY A 15 14.02 -2.78 -6.36
C GLY A 15 13.52 -3.52 -5.12
N SER A 16 13.09 -2.81 -4.08
CA SER A 16 12.45 -3.44 -2.92
C SER A 16 11.44 -2.54 -2.22
N VAL A 17 10.45 -3.16 -1.57
CA VAL A 17 9.49 -2.44 -0.73
C VAL A 17 9.31 -3.10 0.63
N ASP A 18 9.12 -2.26 1.64
CA ASP A 18 8.49 -2.64 2.89
C ASP A 18 6.98 -2.45 2.76
N ILE A 19 6.20 -3.48 3.11
CA ILE A 19 4.74 -3.48 3.03
C ILE A 19 4.20 -3.54 4.45
N THR A 20 3.59 -2.46 4.92
CA THR A 20 3.25 -2.33 6.34
C THR A 20 2.37 -1.13 6.67
N ASP A 21 1.94 -1.07 7.92
CA ASP A 21 1.51 0.14 8.59
C ASP A 21 2.74 0.98 9.01
N PRO A 22 2.78 2.28 8.68
CA PRO A 22 3.91 3.15 9.00
C PRO A 22 4.20 3.30 10.51
N CYS A 23 3.31 2.91 11.43
CA CYS A 23 3.63 2.93 12.86
C CYS A 23 4.55 1.78 13.31
N TYR A 24 4.69 0.71 12.53
CA TYR A 24 5.43 -0.47 12.99
C TYR A 24 6.92 -0.39 12.77
N ASP A 25 7.67 -0.85 13.75
CA ASP A 25 9.09 -1.14 13.64
C ASP A 25 9.35 -2.40 12.80
N ARG A 26 10.60 -2.58 12.38
CA ARG A 26 11.00 -3.62 11.41
C ARG A 26 10.84 -5.04 11.96
N ASP A 27 10.95 -5.23 13.27
CA ASP A 27 10.88 -6.54 13.92
C ASP A 27 9.45 -7.04 14.17
N ILE A 28 8.45 -6.22 13.86
CA ILE A 28 7.04 -6.57 14.00
C ILE A 28 6.66 -7.67 12.99
N TRP A 29 6.11 -8.77 13.51
CA TRP A 29 5.79 -9.99 12.73
C TRP A 29 4.80 -9.78 11.59
N CYS A 30 3.97 -8.73 11.68
CA CYS A 30 2.93 -8.40 10.70
C CYS A 30 3.38 -7.31 9.70
N ARG A 31 4.68 -6.99 9.63
CA ARG A 31 5.33 -6.20 8.58
C ARG A 31 6.03 -7.13 7.59
N LYS A 32 5.99 -6.79 6.29
CA LYS A 32 6.78 -7.48 5.26
C LYS A 32 7.95 -6.61 4.83
N ASN A 33 9.15 -7.04 5.19
CA ASN A 33 10.38 -6.31 4.88
C ASN A 33 11.00 -6.77 3.56
N ASP A 34 11.68 -5.85 2.87
CA ASP A 34 12.56 -6.11 1.73
C ASP A 34 11.92 -7.00 0.63
N VAL A 35 10.63 -6.80 0.34
CA VAL A 35 9.97 -7.54 -0.73
C VAL A 35 10.59 -7.11 -2.04
N SER A 36 11.41 -7.99 -2.64
CA SER A 36 12.08 -7.72 -3.91
C SER A 36 11.07 -7.59 -5.04
N ILE A 37 11.19 -6.51 -5.79
CA ILE A 37 10.38 -6.18 -6.96
C ILE A 37 11.32 -5.81 -8.11
N ALA A 38 10.80 -5.79 -9.34
CA ALA A 38 11.56 -5.29 -10.48
C ALA A 38 11.97 -3.82 -10.27
N ASP A 39 13.16 -3.45 -10.77
CA ASP A 39 13.57 -2.05 -10.79
C ASP A 39 12.73 -1.26 -11.81
N GLY A 40 12.36 -0.03 -11.48
CA GLY A 40 11.68 0.90 -12.39
C GLY A 40 10.63 1.78 -11.72
N GLU A 41 9.92 2.56 -12.54
CA GLU A 41 8.84 3.43 -12.06
C GLU A 41 7.52 2.65 -11.96
N TYR A 42 6.87 2.79 -10.81
CA TYR A 42 5.59 2.17 -10.52
C TYR A 42 4.47 3.22 -10.50
N MET A 43 3.38 2.92 -11.20
CA MET A 43 2.15 3.70 -11.09
C MET A 43 1.43 3.34 -9.78
N CYS A 44 1.23 4.33 -8.91
CA CYS A 44 0.53 4.18 -7.64
C CYS A 44 -0.97 4.49 -7.82
N ILE A 45 -1.83 3.53 -7.48
CA ILE A 45 -3.29 3.63 -7.67
C ILE A 45 -4.03 3.26 -6.39
N THR A 46 -5.12 3.97 -6.14
CA THR A 46 -6.17 3.53 -5.21
C THR A 46 -7.43 3.10 -5.96
N TRP A 47 -8.03 2.01 -5.49
CA TRP A 47 -9.32 1.54 -5.93
C TRP A 47 -10.35 1.91 -4.87
N ILE A 48 -11.26 2.78 -5.23
CA ILE A 48 -12.19 3.41 -4.31
C ILE A 48 -13.55 2.75 -4.42
N TYR A 49 -14.07 2.31 -3.29
CA TYR A 49 -15.46 1.90 -3.14
C TYR A 49 -16.26 3.06 -2.54
N ARG A 50 -17.43 3.36 -3.12
CA ARG A 50 -18.37 4.32 -2.55
C ARG A 50 -19.61 3.61 -2.01
N LYS A 51 -19.92 3.83 -0.74
CA LYS A 51 -21.09 3.26 -0.07
C LYS A 51 -22.06 4.37 0.33
N ARG A 52 -23.16 4.50 -0.43
CA ARG A 52 -24.22 5.44 -0.08
C ARG A 52 -24.80 5.12 1.30
N GLY A 53 -24.88 6.12 2.18
CA GLY A 53 -25.54 6.03 3.48
C GLY A 53 -24.71 5.43 4.63
N LYS A 54 -23.40 5.22 4.44
CA LYS A 54 -22.45 4.96 5.53
C LYS A 54 -21.40 6.06 5.56
N HIS A 55 -20.84 6.33 6.74
CA HIS A 55 -19.69 7.20 6.91
C HIS A 55 -18.48 6.34 7.32
N PRO A 56 -17.31 6.48 6.68
CA PRO A 56 -17.10 7.28 5.47
C PRO A 56 -17.88 6.71 4.27
N ASP A 57 -18.32 7.59 3.37
CA ASP A 57 -19.08 7.20 2.17
C ASP A 57 -18.15 6.75 1.02
N ARG A 58 -16.84 6.84 1.28
CA ARG A 58 -15.71 6.51 0.45
C ARG A 58 -14.74 5.67 1.28
N CYS A 59 -14.40 4.48 0.78
CA CYS A 59 -13.36 3.64 1.36
C CYS A 59 -12.36 3.27 0.27
N ILE A 60 -11.09 3.11 0.63
CA ILE A 60 -10.08 2.56 -0.26
C ILE A 60 -10.15 1.05 -0.10
N ALA A 61 -10.56 0.40 -1.19
CA ALA A 61 -10.69 -1.04 -1.27
C ALA A 61 -9.33 -1.71 -1.49
N ILE A 62 -8.49 -1.09 -2.30
CA ILE A 62 -7.20 -1.64 -2.72
C ILE A 62 -6.24 -0.47 -2.94
N ILE A 63 -5.02 -0.61 -2.45
CA ILE A 63 -3.88 0.18 -2.94
C ILE A 63 -2.96 -0.72 -3.72
N GLY A 64 -2.45 -0.24 -4.85
CA GLY A 64 -1.57 -1.02 -5.70
C GLY A 64 -0.50 -0.19 -6.38
N ILE A 65 0.63 -0.85 -6.61
CA ILE A 65 1.76 -0.34 -7.39
C ILE A 65 1.96 -1.26 -8.60
N TYR A 66 2.14 -0.67 -9.77
CA TYR A 66 2.22 -1.40 -11.04
C TYR A 66 3.37 -0.89 -11.89
N LEU A 67 4.37 -1.73 -12.15
CA LEU A 67 5.54 -1.38 -12.97
C LEU A 67 5.09 -0.91 -14.36
N ASP A 68 5.62 0.23 -14.80
CA ASP A 68 5.29 0.86 -16.09
C ASP A 68 3.79 1.07 -16.32
N GLY A 69 3.00 1.09 -15.24
CA GLY A 69 1.55 1.19 -15.29
C GLY A 69 0.82 -0.07 -15.80
N CYS A 70 1.50 -1.21 -15.87
CA CYS A 70 0.94 -2.47 -16.32
C CYS A 70 0.08 -3.12 -15.22
N ILE A 71 -1.22 -2.86 -15.25
CA ILE A 71 -2.17 -3.42 -14.26
C ILE A 71 -2.57 -4.85 -14.67
N PRO A 72 -2.19 -5.89 -13.91
CA PRO A 72 -2.60 -7.27 -14.17
C PRO A 72 -4.10 -7.48 -13.88
N ASP A 73 -4.66 -8.59 -14.35
CA ASP A 73 -5.98 -9.02 -13.90
C ASP A 73 -5.87 -9.46 -12.43
N GLN A 74 -6.71 -8.90 -11.56
CA GLN A 74 -6.66 -9.13 -10.12
C GLN A 74 -6.88 -10.59 -9.72
N LYS A 75 -7.54 -11.38 -10.58
CA LYS A 75 -7.76 -12.82 -10.37
C LYS A 75 -6.49 -13.65 -10.60
N ASP A 76 -5.53 -13.10 -11.34
CA ASP A 76 -4.28 -13.76 -11.72
C ASP A 76 -3.14 -13.41 -10.74
N MET A 77 -3.39 -12.52 -9.77
CA MET A 77 -2.43 -12.18 -8.71
C MET A 77 -2.47 -13.21 -7.56
N GLU A 78 -1.30 -13.50 -6.98
CA GLU A 78 -1.11 -14.47 -5.92
C GLU A 78 -0.99 -13.81 -4.54
N ILE A 79 -1.53 -14.42 -3.49
CA ILE A 79 -1.29 -13.96 -2.12
C ILE A 79 0.14 -14.29 -1.71
N ILE A 80 0.91 -13.29 -1.29
CA ILE A 80 2.28 -13.44 -0.77
C ILE A 80 2.35 -13.27 0.76
N GLY A 81 1.21 -13.03 1.40
CA GLY A 81 1.01 -13.06 2.84
C GLY A 81 0.02 -12.00 3.29
N GLN A 82 0.13 -11.59 4.56
CA GLN A 82 -0.73 -10.59 5.18
C GLN A 82 0.13 -9.58 5.94
N ILE A 83 -0.43 -8.39 6.16
CA ILE A 83 0.14 -7.35 7.02
C ILE A 83 -0.87 -6.94 8.09
N GLY A 84 -0.38 -6.44 9.23
CA GLY A 84 -1.19 -5.80 10.26
C GLY A 84 -1.37 -4.32 9.96
N VAL A 85 -2.42 -3.73 10.52
CA VAL A 85 -2.73 -2.29 10.50
C VAL A 85 -3.31 -1.94 11.87
N ASP A 86 -2.69 -0.96 12.54
CA ASP A 86 -3.04 -0.48 13.90
C ASP A 86 -3.11 1.06 14.00
N ALA A 87 -2.73 1.78 12.93
CA ALA A 87 -2.86 3.22 12.80
C ALA A 87 -3.81 3.60 11.64
N GLU A 88 -4.68 2.67 11.23
CA GLU A 88 -5.56 2.79 10.05
C GLU A 88 -4.83 3.09 8.73
N LEU A 89 -3.51 2.87 8.67
CA LEU A 89 -2.66 3.18 7.52
C LEU A 89 -1.98 1.92 7.00
N ALA A 90 -1.88 1.80 5.68
CA ALA A 90 -1.05 0.77 5.06
C ALA A 90 -0.45 1.27 3.75
N GLY A 91 0.74 0.79 3.42
CA GLY A 91 1.43 1.21 2.21
C GLY A 91 2.62 0.37 1.82
N PHE A 92 3.27 0.87 0.77
CA PHE A 92 4.53 0.39 0.21
C PHE A 92 5.57 1.48 0.44
N PHE A 93 6.67 1.14 1.08
CA PHE A 93 7.70 2.09 1.47
C PHE A 93 9.06 1.65 0.94
N HIS A 94 9.88 2.61 0.53
CA HIS A 94 11.29 2.36 0.28
C HIS A 94 12.06 2.48 1.59
N ASN A 95 12.58 1.36 2.10
CA ASN A 95 13.40 1.28 3.31
C ASN A 95 12.80 2.06 4.50
N LYS A 96 11.59 1.67 4.93
CA LYS A 96 10.89 2.37 6.01
C LYS A 96 11.71 2.30 7.30
N PRO A 97 11.99 3.43 7.96
CA PRO A 97 12.68 3.44 9.24
C PRO A 97 11.73 3.03 10.39
N ASP A 98 12.38 2.68 11.50
CA ASP A 98 11.74 2.57 12.81
C ASP A 98 11.66 4.00 13.37
N TYR A 99 10.44 4.46 13.64
CA TYR A 99 10.21 5.84 14.07
C TYR A 99 10.27 5.93 15.59
N ASP A 100 11.03 6.89 16.12
CA ASP A 100 10.79 7.33 17.48
C ASP A 100 9.47 8.13 17.59
N ASP A 101 9.03 8.41 18.83
CA ASP A 101 7.78 9.13 19.09
C ASP A 101 7.71 10.49 18.37
N SER A 102 8.84 11.19 18.23
CA SER A 102 8.89 12.50 17.56
C SER A 102 8.74 12.33 16.05
N GLN A 103 9.46 11.38 15.46
CA GLN A 103 9.37 11.09 14.03
C GLN A 103 7.99 10.57 13.65
N TRP A 104 7.38 9.75 14.50
CA TRP A 104 6.00 9.30 14.33
C TRP A 104 5.00 10.46 14.40
N SER A 105 5.17 11.37 15.37
CA SER A 105 4.35 12.58 15.46
C SER A 105 4.50 13.45 14.20
N ASP A 106 5.73 13.65 13.72
CA ASP A 106 6.02 14.42 12.51
C ASP A 106 5.43 13.74 11.25
N PHE A 107 5.43 12.41 11.20
CA PHE A 107 4.77 11.64 10.15
C PHE A 107 3.25 11.87 10.18
N CYS A 108 2.63 11.74 11.36
CA CYS A 108 1.20 11.97 11.55
C CYS A 108 0.77 13.38 11.15
N ASP A 109 1.59 14.39 11.44
CA ASP A 109 1.30 15.78 11.08
C ASP A 109 1.23 16.03 9.56
N LYS A 110 1.86 15.17 8.75
CA LYS A 110 1.78 15.22 7.27
C LYS A 110 0.47 14.66 6.72
N LEU A 111 -0.33 13.94 7.51
CA LEU A 111 -1.55 13.23 7.06
C LEU A 111 -2.79 14.14 6.93
N ARG A 112 -2.64 15.47 6.93
CA ARG A 112 -3.79 16.39 7.06
C ARG A 112 -4.64 16.57 5.79
N ASP A 113 -4.15 16.11 4.62
CA ASP A 113 -4.76 16.42 3.31
C ASP A 113 -5.22 15.19 2.50
N GLY A 114 -6.01 14.30 3.11
CA GLY A 114 -6.75 13.26 2.38
C GLY A 114 -6.61 11.88 2.99
N ASP A 115 -6.74 10.86 2.14
CA ASP A 115 -6.68 9.44 2.54
C ASP A 115 -5.53 8.72 1.82
N GLU A 116 -4.75 9.42 0.98
CA GLU A 116 -3.80 8.84 0.03
C GLU A 116 -2.58 9.74 -0.10
N TRP A 117 -1.38 9.18 0.06
CA TRP A 117 -0.14 9.95 0.04
C TRP A 117 0.93 9.22 -0.76
N ILE A 118 1.64 10.00 -1.58
CA ILE A 118 2.86 9.57 -2.28
C ILE A 118 3.95 10.58 -1.94
N THR A 119 5.08 10.08 -1.45
CA THR A 119 6.24 10.89 -1.04
C THR A 119 7.52 10.18 -1.47
N GLU A 120 8.67 10.74 -1.14
CA GLU A 120 9.96 10.06 -1.33
C GLU A 120 10.10 8.78 -0.50
N GLU A 121 9.36 8.65 0.62
CA GLU A 121 9.37 7.46 1.47
C GLU A 121 8.52 6.31 0.90
N GLY A 122 7.58 6.61 0.00
CA GLY A 122 6.72 5.62 -0.63
C GLY A 122 5.28 6.08 -0.86
N PHE A 123 4.37 5.11 -0.88
CA PHE A 123 2.96 5.27 -1.21
C PHE A 123 2.07 4.54 -0.20
N TRP A 124 1.17 5.25 0.48
CA TRP A 124 0.28 4.70 1.50
C TRP A 124 -1.10 5.35 1.50
N SER A 125 -2.02 4.74 2.23
CA SER A 125 -3.39 5.24 2.37
C SER A 125 -4.03 4.86 3.70
N SER A 126 -5.07 5.60 4.08
CA SER A 126 -6.06 5.16 5.06
C SER A 126 -7.25 4.51 4.37
N SER A 127 -7.59 3.28 4.76
CA SER A 127 -8.58 2.47 4.04
C SER A 127 -10.03 2.85 4.36
N GLY A 128 -10.28 3.36 5.56
CA GLY A 128 -11.61 3.50 6.14
C GLY A 128 -12.28 2.18 6.53
N TYR A 129 -11.49 1.09 6.65
CA TYR A 129 -11.91 -0.23 7.14
C TYR A 129 -11.38 -0.58 8.54
N ASP A 130 -10.81 0.41 9.23
CA ASP A 130 -10.20 0.30 10.57
C ASP A 130 -9.00 -0.67 10.63
N ASP A 131 -8.51 -0.91 11.84
CA ASP A 131 -7.41 -1.81 12.15
C ASP A 131 -7.71 -3.27 11.78
N GLY A 132 -6.70 -4.04 11.39
CA GLY A 132 -6.90 -5.42 10.99
C GLY A 132 -5.71 -6.10 10.33
N CYS A 133 -5.98 -7.26 9.73
CA CYS A 133 -5.00 -8.03 8.98
C CYS A 133 -5.43 -8.13 7.52
N TYR A 134 -4.61 -7.58 6.62
CA TYR A 134 -4.97 -7.43 5.21
C TYR A 134 -4.04 -8.25 4.30
N PRO A 135 -4.59 -9.00 3.34
CA PRO A 135 -3.79 -9.77 2.38
C PRO A 135 -3.03 -8.86 1.41
N VAL A 136 -1.81 -9.29 1.12
CA VAL A 136 -0.94 -8.71 0.10
C VAL A 136 -0.87 -9.65 -1.09
N TYR A 137 -1.15 -9.11 -2.26
CA TYR A 137 -1.13 -9.81 -3.53
C TYR A 137 0.04 -9.34 -4.39
N ALA A 138 0.60 -10.25 -5.18
CA ALA A 138 1.66 -9.97 -6.15
C ALA A 138 1.32 -10.50 -7.53
N SER A 139 1.73 -9.77 -8.56
CA SER A 139 1.91 -10.30 -9.91
C SER A 139 3.40 -10.47 -10.18
N LYS A 140 3.74 -11.53 -10.91
CA LYS A 140 5.11 -11.90 -11.24
C LYS A 140 5.24 -12.09 -12.74
N ASP A 141 6.42 -11.80 -13.27
CA ASP A 141 6.77 -12.15 -14.64
C ASP A 141 7.07 -13.66 -14.79
N GLU A 142 7.45 -14.08 -16.00
CA GLU A 142 7.72 -15.49 -16.33
C GLU A 142 8.89 -16.10 -15.54
N ILE A 143 9.82 -15.27 -15.03
CA ILE A 143 10.97 -15.71 -14.23
C ILE A 143 10.75 -15.54 -12.72
N GLY A 144 9.57 -15.06 -12.31
CA GLY A 144 9.14 -14.97 -10.92
C GLY A 144 9.42 -13.63 -10.24
N VAL A 145 9.86 -12.61 -10.97
CA VAL A 145 10.13 -11.27 -10.43
C VAL A 145 8.80 -10.52 -10.26
N ILE A 146 8.60 -9.92 -9.09
CA ILE A 146 7.36 -9.18 -8.78
C ILE A 146 7.33 -7.87 -9.56
N ASN A 147 6.29 -7.66 -10.35
CA ASN A 147 6.08 -6.45 -11.17
C ASN A 147 4.83 -5.65 -10.77
N ALA A 148 3.99 -6.18 -9.87
CA ALA A 148 2.89 -5.45 -9.27
C ALA A 148 2.58 -5.98 -7.86
N LEU A 149 2.14 -5.09 -6.98
CA LEU A 149 1.69 -5.42 -5.63
C LEU A 149 0.36 -4.75 -5.32
N GLU A 150 -0.48 -5.41 -4.52
CA GLU A 150 -1.73 -4.87 -4.00
C GLU A 150 -1.93 -5.23 -2.53
N ILE A 151 -2.33 -4.26 -1.70
CA ILE A 151 -2.96 -4.51 -0.39
C ILE A 151 -4.46 -4.40 -0.60
N ARG A 152 -5.21 -5.46 -0.29
CA ARG A 152 -6.67 -5.50 -0.47
C ARG A 152 -7.38 -5.49 0.88
N PHE A 153 -8.19 -4.46 1.10
CA PHE A 153 -8.96 -4.26 2.33
C PHE A 153 -10.34 -4.96 2.30
N ILE A 154 -10.78 -5.43 1.12
CA ILE A 154 -12.05 -6.12 0.88
C ILE A 154 -11.96 -7.28 -0.11
#